data_AF-A0A2N1J7N6-F1
#
_entry.id   AF-A0A2N1J7N6-F1
#
_cell.length_a   1.000
_cell.length_b   1.000
_cell.length_c   1.000
_cell.angle_alpha   90.00
_cell.angle_beta   90.00
_cell.angle_gamma   90.00
#
_symmetry.space_group_name_H-M   'P 1'
#
loop_
_entity.id
_entity.type
_entity.pdbx_description
1 polymer ?
#
loop_
_entity_poly.entity_id
_entity_poly.type
_entity_poly.pdbx_seq_one_letter_code
_entity_poly.pdbx_strand_id
1 'polypeptide(L)'
;MADAPLPVSFIVSGPVQILVIGIVLAMSAVLFVQLIFTGPYHYQLNKVNFIFQILSSFLFFALMAVIAALALNYDKQYGTTYPYVFPFTLDPLIKIGEDRPVVQRVFASILPALAMITGHFTHIQFLTLLFPSALEARLIYWMLGPLAIIEAGMYFSQLANTHVVKVRDLGDAIESVCESTLSLLYMFALTFWGVFVCGRRAWRTDGATTMFGSAALTLALFKTVVSFIHIAYDRIDWILFISWALTIWQSWLGFWWWVSAGMARMRKRHLQKRLTQEEQHVDTASRRWFDVLAFRRKRGTDPESFVMDEAVLSEESAETPLSPRESTVDTSTLYLEPWIVRFGNVLERYQPSMMRRRMERLRAAHAQAAEHAAREQALAYAQVQHRMQFFSKNHVLQLNKLMQRMAEGKRESRLQDRTSYE
;
A
#
# COMPACT_ATOMS: atom_id res chain seq x y z
N MET A 1 -10.64 28.84 47.42
CA MET A 1 -11.58 28.95 46.28
C MET A 1 -11.12 30.11 45.41
N ALA A 2 -9.91 30.00 44.85
CA ALA A 2 -9.28 31.02 44.03
C ALA A 2 -8.48 30.30 42.92
N ASP A 3 -8.65 30.79 41.70
CA ASP A 3 -7.76 30.65 40.53
C ASP A 3 -7.64 29.30 39.81
N ALA A 4 -8.77 28.71 39.41
CA ALA A 4 -8.79 27.92 38.16
C ALA A 4 -9.29 28.83 37.03
N PRO A 5 -8.52 29.04 35.94
CA PRO A 5 -8.95 29.91 34.87
C PRO A 5 -10.20 29.31 34.21
N LEU A 6 -11.24 30.13 34.11
CA LEU A 6 -12.55 29.84 33.50
C LEU A 6 -12.55 29.22 32.07
N PRO A 7 -11.49 29.25 31.22
CA PRO A 7 -11.53 28.60 29.90
C PRO A 7 -11.57 27.07 29.97
N VAL A 8 -10.92 26.46 30.96
CA VAL A 8 -10.73 24.99 31.00
C VAL A 8 -12.06 24.28 31.27
N SER A 9 -12.92 24.84 32.11
CA SER A 9 -14.24 24.28 32.42
C SER A 9 -15.17 24.22 31.21
N PHE A 10 -15.07 25.16 30.26
CA PHE A 10 -15.87 25.13 29.04
C PHE A 10 -15.39 24.07 28.04
N ILE A 11 -14.07 23.92 27.90
CA ILE A 11 -13.43 23.00 26.95
C ILE A 11 -13.73 21.53 27.27
N VAL A 12 -13.90 21.20 28.56
CA VAL A 12 -14.25 19.84 29.02
C VAL A 12 -15.78 19.63 29.04
N SER A 13 -16.58 20.65 28.70
CA SER A 13 -18.04 20.58 28.80
C SER A 13 -18.65 19.50 27.89
N GLY A 14 -19.63 18.74 28.39
CA GLY A 14 -20.31 17.68 27.63
C GLY A 14 -20.77 18.10 26.23
N PRO A 15 -21.42 19.27 26.04
CA PRO A 15 -21.81 19.75 24.72
C PRO A 15 -20.63 19.95 23.75
N VAL A 16 -19.49 20.46 24.22
CA VAL A 16 -18.28 20.62 23.41
C VAL A 16 -17.74 19.25 22.99
N GLN A 17 -17.74 18.27 23.90
CA GLN A 17 -17.31 16.91 23.57
C GLN A 17 -18.20 16.29 22.49
N ILE A 18 -19.54 16.39 22.62
CA ILE A 18 -20.50 15.87 21.62
C ILE A 18 -20.29 16.55 20.27
N LEU A 19 -20.08 17.87 20.25
CA LEU A 19 -19.80 18.62 19.02
C LEU A 19 -18.53 18.12 18.34
N VAL A 20 -17.43 17.96 19.08
CA VAL A 20 -16.15 17.47 18.54
C VAL A 20 -16.28 16.04 18.03
N ILE A 21 -16.95 15.15 18.77
CA ILE A 21 -17.24 13.77 18.33
C ILE A 21 -18.01 13.79 17.01
N GLY A 22 -19.02 14.65 16.88
CA GLY A 22 -19.78 14.84 15.65
C GLY A 22 -18.91 15.30 14.47
N ILE A 23 -18.01 16.27 14.70
CA ILE A 23 -17.06 16.75 13.69
C ILE A 23 -16.13 15.62 13.25
N VAL A 24 -15.54 14.89 14.20
CA VAL A 24 -14.61 13.78 13.90
C VAL A 24 -15.32 12.63 13.19
N LEU A 25 -16.56 12.31 13.57
CA LEU A 25 -17.39 11.31 12.90
C LEU A 25 -17.72 11.74 11.46
N ALA A 26 -18.06 13.01 11.23
CA ALA A 26 -18.28 13.54 9.89
C ALA A 26 -16.99 13.50 9.05
N MET A 27 -15.85 13.87 9.63
CA MET A 27 -14.54 13.79 8.98
C MET A 27 -14.17 12.36 8.59
N SER A 28 -14.41 11.37 9.46
CA SER A 28 -14.12 9.96 9.17
C SER A 28 -15.06 9.41 8.10
N ALA A 29 -16.35 9.77 8.13
CA ALA A 29 -17.33 9.42 7.10
C ALA A 29 -16.94 9.98 5.73
N VAL A 30 -16.58 11.27 5.66
CA VAL A 30 -16.13 11.91 4.42
C VAL A 30 -14.89 11.20 3.88
N LEU A 31 -13.90 10.91 4.74
CA LEU A 31 -12.70 10.22 4.31
C LEU A 31 -13.00 8.81 3.78
N PHE A 32 -13.88 8.07 4.44
CA PHE A 32 -14.32 6.76 4.00
C PHE A 32 -15.00 6.80 2.63
N VAL A 33 -15.89 7.77 2.40
CA VAL A 33 -16.53 7.99 1.09
C VAL A 33 -15.48 8.35 0.03
N GLN A 34 -14.50 9.21 0.36
CA GLN A 34 -13.41 9.54 -0.56
C GLN A 34 -12.55 8.33 -0.92
N LEU A 35 -12.31 7.41 0.01
CA LEU A 35 -11.58 6.16 -0.24
C LEU A 35 -12.34 5.22 -1.15
N ILE A 36 -13.66 5.09 -0.99
CA ILE A 36 -14.49 4.30 -1.90
C ILE A 36 -14.45 4.91 -3.31
N PHE A 37 -14.64 6.24 -3.41
CA PHE A 37 -14.64 6.95 -4.68
C PHE A 37 -13.29 6.85 -5.42
N THR A 38 -12.19 6.97 -4.68
CA THR A 38 -10.83 6.90 -5.25
C THR A 38 -10.27 5.47 -5.33
N GLY A 39 -11.00 4.47 -4.82
CA GLY A 39 -10.58 3.08 -4.73
C GLY A 39 -10.07 2.46 -6.03
N PRO A 40 -10.75 2.63 -7.19
CA PRO A 40 -10.27 2.11 -8.46
C PRO A 40 -8.86 2.58 -8.84
N TYR A 41 -8.48 3.80 -8.43
CA TYR A 41 -7.16 4.37 -8.69
C TYR A 41 -6.16 4.01 -7.60
N HIS A 42 -6.55 4.17 -6.33
CA HIS A 42 -5.68 3.94 -5.17
C HIS A 42 -5.22 2.47 -5.12
N TYR A 43 -6.15 1.53 -5.29
CA TYR A 43 -5.86 0.11 -5.27
C TYR A 43 -4.88 -0.32 -6.37
N GLN A 44 -5.01 0.23 -7.59
CA GLN A 44 -4.11 -0.08 -8.71
C GLN A 44 -2.71 0.52 -8.55
N LEU A 45 -2.57 1.58 -7.75
CA LEU A 45 -1.28 2.21 -7.48
C LEU A 45 -0.54 1.51 -6.35
N ASN A 46 -1.23 1.21 -5.25
CA ASN A 46 -0.66 0.47 -4.14
C ASN A 46 -1.76 -0.28 -3.34
N LYS A 47 -1.83 -1.60 -3.54
CA LYS A 47 -2.82 -2.46 -2.89
C LYS A 47 -2.69 -2.47 -1.36
N VAL A 48 -1.47 -2.56 -0.84
CA VAL A 48 -1.21 -2.68 0.60
C VAL A 48 -1.63 -1.41 1.33
N ASN A 49 -1.21 -0.25 0.83
CA ASN A 49 -1.59 1.04 1.41
C ASN A 49 -3.10 1.27 1.33
N PHE A 50 -3.74 0.87 0.22
CA PHE A 50 -5.20 0.98 0.10
C PHE A 50 -5.94 0.11 1.11
N ILE A 51 -5.53 -1.16 1.28
CA ILE A 51 -6.14 -2.10 2.23
C ILE A 51 -5.98 -1.58 3.67
N PHE A 52 -4.80 -1.11 4.05
CA PHE A 52 -4.61 -0.52 5.38
C PHE A 52 -5.45 0.74 5.58
N GLN A 53 -5.49 1.63 4.59
CA GLN A 53 -6.22 2.89 4.68
C GLN A 53 -7.74 2.67 4.75
N ILE A 54 -8.31 1.73 3.98
CA ILE A 54 -9.75 1.42 4.05
C ILE A 54 -10.10 0.73 5.37
N LEU A 55 -9.26 -0.20 5.84
CA LEU A 55 -9.44 -0.90 7.12
C LEU A 55 -9.39 0.09 8.30
N SER A 56 -8.36 0.93 8.34
CA SER A 56 -8.19 1.94 9.38
C SER A 56 -9.34 2.94 9.38
N SER A 57 -9.74 3.45 8.21
CA SER A 57 -10.85 4.41 8.12
C SER A 57 -12.19 3.78 8.54
N PHE A 58 -12.41 2.50 8.20
CA PHE A 58 -13.61 1.77 8.63
C PHE A 58 -13.62 1.53 10.15
N LEU A 59 -12.52 1.05 10.73
CA LEU A 59 -12.41 0.81 12.17
C LEU A 59 -12.55 2.11 12.96
N PHE A 60 -11.93 3.19 12.50
CA PHE A 60 -12.05 4.50 13.14
C PHE A 60 -13.47 5.06 13.01
N PHE A 61 -14.13 4.92 11.85
CA PHE A 61 -15.54 5.31 11.71
C PHE A 61 -16.46 4.50 12.64
N ALA A 62 -16.27 3.17 12.71
CA ALA A 62 -17.04 2.31 13.60
C ALA A 62 -16.83 2.69 15.08
N LEU A 63 -15.58 2.94 15.47
CA LEU A 63 -15.26 3.42 16.81
C LEU A 63 -15.95 4.75 17.14
N MET A 64 -15.84 5.73 16.25
CA MET A 64 -16.47 7.04 16.46
C MET A 64 -18.00 6.95 16.50
N ALA A 65 -18.59 6.04 15.72
CA ALA A 65 -20.03 5.78 15.76
C ALA A 65 -20.45 5.16 17.11
N VAL A 66 -19.67 4.22 17.65
CA VAL A 66 -19.90 3.65 18.99
C VAL A 66 -19.78 4.73 20.07
N ILE A 67 -18.73 5.55 20.03
CA ILE A 67 -18.51 6.63 20.99
C ILE A 67 -19.65 7.66 20.92
N ALA A 68 -20.08 8.06 19.73
CA ALA A 68 -21.20 8.97 19.55
C ALA A 68 -22.51 8.37 20.12
N ALA A 69 -22.77 7.08 19.85
CA ALA A 69 -23.94 6.40 20.39
C ALA A 69 -23.90 6.31 21.92
N LEU A 70 -22.74 6.03 22.52
CA LEU A 70 -22.57 6.01 23.97
C LEU A 70 -22.79 7.40 24.58
N ALA A 71 -22.19 8.44 24.01
CA ALA A 71 -22.34 9.81 24.47
C ALA A 71 -23.81 10.27 24.44
N LEU A 72 -24.52 10.01 23.35
CA LEU A 72 -25.94 10.37 23.20
C LEU A 72 -26.85 9.56 24.13
N ASN A 73 -26.54 8.27 24.36
CA ASN A 73 -27.30 7.46 25.31
C ASN A 73 -27.09 7.92 26.75
N TYR A 74 -25.87 8.29 27.12
CA TYR A 74 -25.56 8.87 28.42
C TYR A 74 -26.31 10.18 28.64
N ASP A 75 -26.23 11.10 27.67
CA ASP A 75 -26.93 12.39 27.73
C ASP A 75 -28.45 12.22 27.83
N LYS A 76 -29.03 11.26 27.08
CA LYS A 76 -30.45 10.92 27.18
C LYS A 76 -30.84 10.46 28.60
N GLN A 77 -30.06 9.58 29.21
CA GLN A 77 -30.35 9.05 30.56
C GLN A 77 -30.18 10.15 31.63
N TYR A 78 -29.15 10.98 31.47
CA TYR A 78 -28.90 12.10 32.36
C TYR A 78 -30.04 13.11 32.27
N GLY A 79 -30.45 13.49 31.05
CA GLY A 79 -31.56 14.41 30.80
C GLY A 79 -32.92 13.90 31.26
N THR A 80 -33.14 12.57 31.33
CA THR A 80 -34.35 12.01 31.95
C THR A 80 -34.37 12.14 33.48
N THR A 81 -33.19 12.15 34.11
CA THR A 81 -33.05 12.31 35.56
C THR A 81 -33.05 13.78 35.97
N TYR A 82 -32.37 14.63 35.19
CA TYR A 82 -32.20 16.06 35.41
C TYR A 82 -32.66 16.83 34.15
N PRO A 83 -33.96 17.12 34.02
CA PRO A 83 -34.48 17.86 32.87
C PRO A 83 -33.84 19.23 32.75
N TYR A 84 -33.49 19.65 31.52
CA TYR A 84 -32.87 20.94 31.19
C TYR A 84 -31.43 21.14 31.71
N VAL A 85 -30.76 20.09 32.19
CA VAL A 85 -29.36 20.14 32.63
C VAL A 85 -28.50 19.26 31.73
N PHE A 86 -27.41 19.82 31.20
CA PHE A 86 -26.39 19.05 30.49
C PHE A 86 -25.32 18.55 31.47
N PRO A 87 -24.78 17.33 31.26
CA PRO A 87 -23.65 16.87 32.06
C PRO A 87 -22.46 17.80 31.85
N PHE A 88 -21.86 18.24 32.95
CA PHE A 88 -20.69 19.10 32.91
C PHE A 88 -19.50 18.40 32.23
N THR A 89 -19.34 17.10 32.41
CA THR A 89 -18.37 16.28 31.67
C THR A 89 -19.03 14.96 31.31
N LEU A 90 -18.79 14.43 30.12
CA LEU A 90 -19.14 13.04 29.83
C LEU A 90 -18.18 12.13 30.60
N ASP A 91 -18.66 10.97 31.05
CA ASP A 91 -17.78 9.91 31.53
C ASP A 91 -16.75 9.57 30.42
N PRO A 92 -15.52 9.16 30.80
CA PRO A 92 -14.46 8.94 29.83
C PRO A 92 -14.92 7.92 28.78
N LEU A 93 -15.11 8.42 27.56
CA LEU A 93 -15.86 7.76 26.49
C LEU A 93 -15.19 6.48 25.99
N ILE A 94 -13.90 6.35 26.27
CA ILE A 94 -13.05 5.21 25.94
C ILE A 94 -12.83 4.31 27.16
N LYS A 95 -12.77 4.89 28.38
CA LYS A 95 -12.36 4.20 29.60
C LYS A 95 -13.58 3.68 30.34
N ILE A 96 -13.96 2.43 30.08
CA ILE A 96 -15.09 1.80 30.75
C ILE A 96 -14.79 1.61 32.25
N GLY A 97 -15.66 2.14 33.10
CA GLY A 97 -15.59 2.02 34.56
C GLY A 97 -15.59 0.57 35.05
N GLU A 98 -15.07 0.37 36.27
CA GLU A 98 -14.84 -0.96 36.85
C GLU A 98 -16.13 -1.77 37.04
N ASP A 99 -17.28 -1.08 37.14
CA ASP A 99 -18.62 -1.65 37.37
C ASP A 99 -19.12 -2.56 36.24
N ARG A 100 -18.41 -2.60 35.10
CA ARG A 100 -18.74 -3.47 33.97
C ARG A 100 -17.99 -4.81 34.03
N PRO A 101 -18.61 -5.91 33.59
CA PRO A 101 -17.96 -7.22 33.55
C PRO A 101 -16.68 -7.18 32.70
N VAL A 102 -15.65 -7.93 33.12
CA VAL A 102 -14.32 -7.97 32.47
C VAL A 102 -14.41 -8.17 30.96
N VAL A 103 -15.32 -9.05 30.51
CA VAL A 103 -15.55 -9.31 29.09
C VAL A 103 -15.89 -8.04 28.32
N GLN A 104 -16.78 -7.20 28.84
CA GLN A 104 -17.14 -5.93 28.20
C GLN A 104 -15.94 -4.97 28.15
N ARG A 105 -15.12 -4.93 29.21
CA ARG A 105 -13.91 -4.09 29.25
C ARG A 105 -12.86 -4.53 28.22
N VAL A 106 -12.69 -5.84 28.04
CA VAL A 106 -11.78 -6.40 27.02
C VAL A 106 -12.25 -5.99 25.62
N PHE A 107 -13.52 -6.22 25.28
CA PHE A 107 -14.04 -5.86 23.96
C PHE A 107 -14.01 -4.34 23.70
N ALA A 108 -14.22 -3.54 24.74
CA ALA A 108 -14.11 -2.09 24.65
C ALA A 108 -12.68 -1.57 24.48
N SER A 109 -11.67 -2.34 24.92
CA SER A 109 -10.26 -2.00 24.70
C SER A 109 -9.78 -2.41 23.30
N ILE A 110 -10.34 -3.49 22.74
CA ILE A 110 -9.93 -4.04 21.44
C ILE A 110 -10.21 -3.07 20.28
N LEU A 111 -11.41 -2.49 20.21
CA LEU A 111 -11.78 -1.65 19.06
C LEU A 111 -10.92 -0.36 18.96
N PRO A 112 -10.70 0.41 20.05
CA PRO A 112 -9.74 1.51 20.06
C PRO A 112 -8.31 1.08 19.69
N ALA A 113 -7.80 0.00 20.29
CA ALA A 113 -6.46 -0.50 19.99
C ALA A 113 -6.30 -0.87 18.52
N LEU A 114 -7.30 -1.51 17.92
CA LEU A 114 -7.31 -1.87 16.50
C LEU A 114 -7.42 -0.63 15.59
N ALA A 115 -8.30 0.32 15.91
CA ALA A 115 -8.44 1.55 15.13
C ALA A 115 -7.14 2.36 15.13
N MET A 116 -6.49 2.46 16.30
CA MET A 116 -5.25 3.18 16.48
C MET A 116 -4.09 2.48 15.75
N ILE A 117 -3.83 1.19 16.03
CA ILE A 117 -2.70 0.47 15.42
C ILE A 117 -2.81 0.44 13.89
N THR A 118 -4.01 0.27 13.35
CA THR A 118 -4.23 0.30 11.90
C THR A 118 -4.05 1.71 11.32
N GLY A 119 -4.41 2.76 12.07
CA GLY A 119 -4.13 4.16 11.73
C GLY A 119 -2.63 4.43 11.58
N HIS A 120 -1.83 4.04 12.58
CA HIS A 120 -0.39 4.17 12.50
C HIS A 120 0.23 3.29 11.42
N PHE A 121 -0.17 2.03 11.30
CA PHE A 121 0.37 1.16 10.26
C PHE A 121 0.07 1.67 8.85
N THR A 122 -1.10 2.27 8.65
CA THR A 122 -1.43 2.97 7.40
C THR A 122 -0.45 4.11 7.14
N HIS A 123 -0.17 4.95 8.14
CA HIS A 123 0.73 6.08 7.98
C HIS A 123 2.20 5.64 7.79
N ILE A 124 2.66 4.64 8.55
CA ILE A 124 3.99 4.02 8.41
C ILE A 124 4.13 3.41 7.01
N GLN A 125 3.12 2.68 6.54
CA GLN A 125 3.08 2.13 5.19
C GLN A 125 3.15 3.22 4.13
N PHE A 126 2.48 4.36 4.35
CA PHE A 126 2.58 5.51 3.47
C PHE A 126 4.00 6.10 3.45
N LEU A 127 4.65 6.26 4.61
CA LEU A 127 6.03 6.76 4.68
C LEU A 127 7.03 5.87 3.94
N THR A 128 6.85 4.55 3.96
CA THR A 128 7.71 3.66 3.15
C THR A 128 7.50 3.80 1.65
N LEU A 129 6.41 4.44 1.20
CA LEU A 129 6.24 4.84 -0.22
C LEU A 129 7.01 6.12 -0.57
N LEU A 130 7.19 7.02 0.39
CA LEU A 130 7.97 8.25 0.23
C LEU A 130 9.47 7.95 0.11
N PHE A 131 9.94 6.97 0.88
CA PHE A 131 11.33 6.57 1.04
C PHE A 131 11.54 5.13 0.55
N PRO A 132 11.64 4.91 -0.79
CA PRO A 132 11.57 3.57 -1.37
C PRO A 132 12.86 2.74 -1.19
N SER A 133 13.92 3.28 -0.55
CA SER A 133 15.15 2.51 -0.35
C SER A 133 14.91 1.39 0.67
N ALA A 134 15.48 0.20 0.43
CA ALA A 134 15.25 -0.96 1.29
C ALA A 134 15.76 -0.73 2.72
N LEU A 135 16.81 0.08 2.86
CA LEU A 135 17.36 0.47 4.16
C LEU A 135 16.43 1.46 4.86
N GLU A 136 15.96 2.50 4.17
CA GLU A 136 15.01 3.48 4.72
C GLU A 136 13.71 2.82 5.16
N ALA A 137 13.14 1.94 4.33
CA ALA A 137 11.91 1.23 4.68
C ALA A 137 12.10 0.35 5.91
N ARG A 138 13.22 -0.37 6.02
CA ARG A 138 13.55 -1.17 7.22
C ARG A 138 13.71 -0.28 8.45
N LEU A 139 14.39 0.85 8.32
CA LEU A 139 14.56 1.81 9.41
C LEU A 139 13.22 2.38 9.88
N ILE A 140 12.33 2.75 8.95
CA ILE A 140 10.98 3.23 9.25
C ILE A 140 10.18 2.17 10.02
N TYR A 141 10.17 0.92 9.56
CA TYR A 141 9.46 -0.14 10.29
C TYR A 141 10.05 -0.43 11.66
N TRP A 142 11.39 -0.49 11.78
CA TRP A 142 12.06 -0.77 13.05
C TRP A 142 11.95 0.35 14.07
N MET A 143 11.88 1.61 13.62
CA MET A 143 11.76 2.76 14.51
C MET A 143 10.29 3.04 14.88
N LEU A 144 9.36 3.07 13.90
CA LEU A 144 7.99 3.51 14.15
C LEU A 144 7.03 2.35 14.47
N GLY A 145 7.30 1.15 13.96
CA GLY A 145 6.46 -0.02 14.21
C GLY A 145 6.33 -0.38 15.70
N PRO A 146 7.45 -0.53 16.44
CA PRO A 146 7.40 -0.83 17.86
C PRO A 146 6.68 0.24 18.69
N LEU A 147 6.88 1.53 18.38
CA LEU A 147 6.18 2.63 19.04
C LEU A 147 4.66 2.50 18.89
N ALA A 148 4.18 2.25 17.67
CA ALA A 148 2.75 2.07 17.41
C ALA A 148 2.15 0.83 18.10
N ILE A 149 2.93 -0.25 18.21
CA ILE A 149 2.49 -1.47 18.93
C ILE A 149 2.41 -1.21 20.43
N ILE A 150 3.42 -0.54 21.01
CA ILE A 150 3.44 -0.20 22.45
C ILE A 150 2.24 0.68 22.79
N GLU A 151 2.01 1.74 22.01
CA GLU A 151 0.85 2.62 22.16
C GLU A 151 -0.46 1.84 22.13
N ALA A 152 -0.61 0.89 21.18
CA ALA A 152 -1.83 0.08 21.06
C ALA A 152 -2.00 -0.85 22.25
N GLY A 153 -0.88 -1.36 22.75
CA GLY A 153 -0.83 -2.20 23.95
C GLY A 153 -1.30 -1.46 25.20
N MET A 154 -1.08 -0.14 25.29
CA MET A 154 -1.45 0.65 26.48
C MET A 154 -2.96 0.75 26.68
N TYR A 155 -3.78 0.53 25.65
CA TYR A 155 -5.23 0.40 25.81
C TYR A 155 -5.65 -0.74 26.75
N PHE A 156 -4.85 -1.81 26.82
CA PHE A 156 -5.12 -2.93 27.72
C PHE A 156 -4.73 -2.63 29.17
N SER A 157 -4.06 -1.50 29.45
CA SER A 157 -3.80 -1.05 30.84
C SER A 157 -5.10 -0.80 31.60
N GLN A 158 -6.20 -0.51 30.89
CA GLN A 158 -7.54 -0.35 31.45
C GLN A 158 -8.10 -1.64 32.07
N LEU A 159 -7.51 -2.80 31.80
CA LEU A 159 -7.89 -4.08 32.40
C LEU A 159 -7.32 -4.29 33.81
N ALA A 160 -6.35 -3.46 34.23
CA ALA A 160 -5.77 -3.54 35.56
C ALA A 160 -6.82 -3.25 36.65
N ASN A 161 -6.73 -3.96 37.78
CA ASN A 161 -7.61 -3.73 38.94
C ASN A 161 -7.45 -2.31 39.49
N THR A 162 -8.54 -1.68 39.92
CA THR A 162 -8.53 -0.27 40.38
C THR A 162 -7.67 -0.01 41.61
N HIS A 163 -7.36 -1.02 42.41
CA HIS A 163 -6.40 -0.91 43.52
C HIS A 163 -4.98 -0.54 43.05
N VAL A 164 -4.69 -0.65 41.75
CA VAL A 164 -3.40 -0.29 41.14
C VAL A 164 -3.55 0.87 40.16
N VAL A 165 -4.10 2.00 40.64
CA VAL A 165 -4.25 3.26 39.87
C VAL A 165 -2.96 3.63 39.11
N LYS A 166 -1.79 3.39 39.71
CA LYS A 166 -0.47 3.63 39.12
C LYS A 166 -0.23 2.94 37.78
N VAL A 167 -0.81 1.76 37.53
CA VAL A 167 -0.60 1.02 36.27
C VAL A 167 -1.38 1.67 35.13
N ARG A 168 -2.59 2.17 35.40
CA ARG A 168 -3.40 2.87 34.40
C ARG A 168 -2.76 4.22 34.05
N ASP A 169 -2.36 4.98 35.07
CA ASP A 169 -1.71 6.28 34.87
C ASP A 169 -0.37 6.14 34.11
N LEU A 170 0.40 5.09 34.40
CA LEU A 170 1.61 4.78 33.64
C LEU A 170 1.30 4.40 32.18
N GLY A 171 0.24 3.62 31.95
CA GLY A 171 -0.22 3.26 30.61
C GLY A 171 -0.60 4.48 29.78
N ASP A 172 -1.41 5.37 30.36
CA ASP A 172 -1.83 6.64 29.74
C ASP A 172 -0.61 7.53 29.42
N ALA A 173 0.36 7.61 30.33
CA ALA A 173 1.59 8.37 30.10
C ALA A 173 2.44 7.79 28.94
N ILE A 174 2.58 6.46 28.88
CA ILE A 174 3.32 5.79 27.80
C ILE A 174 2.60 6.00 26.46
N GLU A 175 1.27 5.85 26.41
CA GLU A 175 0.46 6.10 25.22
C GLU A 175 0.70 7.52 24.68
N SER A 176 0.59 8.53 25.55
CA SER A 176 0.74 9.92 25.14
C SER A 176 2.15 10.26 24.67
N VAL A 177 3.19 9.65 25.26
CA VAL A 177 4.59 9.82 24.82
C VAL A 177 4.83 9.14 23.47
N CYS A 178 4.29 7.94 23.26
CA CYS A 178 4.40 7.22 21.99
C CYS A 178 3.69 7.99 20.86
N GLU A 179 2.45 8.44 21.05
CA GLU A 179 1.69 9.20 20.04
C GLU A 179 2.40 10.51 19.69
N SER A 180 2.95 11.21 20.69
CA SER A 180 3.70 12.46 20.46
C SER A 180 4.99 12.23 19.70
N THR A 181 5.71 11.16 20.03
CA THR A 181 6.94 10.78 19.33
C THR A 181 6.64 10.39 17.88
N LEU A 182 5.61 9.58 17.65
CA LEU A 182 5.16 9.23 16.30
C LEU A 182 4.73 10.45 15.50
N SER A 183 3.94 11.34 16.09
CA SER A 183 3.47 12.58 15.45
C SER A 183 4.64 13.47 15.00
N LEU A 184 5.65 13.66 15.86
CA LEU A 184 6.87 14.39 15.51
C LEU A 184 7.65 13.71 14.39
N LEU A 185 7.85 12.40 14.48
CA LEU A 185 8.59 11.65 13.46
C LEU A 185 7.87 11.66 12.11
N TYR A 186 6.54 11.55 12.11
CA TYR A 186 5.72 11.68 10.90
C TYR A 186 5.85 13.08 10.28
N MET A 187 5.77 14.13 11.11
CA MET A 187 5.91 15.51 10.65
C MET A 187 7.31 15.78 10.09
N PHE A 188 8.35 15.33 10.78
CA PHE A 188 9.73 15.45 10.32
C PHE A 188 9.97 14.69 9.02
N ALA A 189 9.56 13.42 8.94
CA ALA A 189 9.75 12.60 7.74
C ALA A 189 9.02 13.19 6.52
N LEU A 190 7.78 13.67 6.71
CA LEU A 190 6.98 14.25 5.64
C LEU A 190 7.57 15.60 5.17
N THR A 191 8.00 16.45 6.10
CA THR A 191 8.66 17.72 5.78
C THR A 191 10.00 17.50 5.09
N PHE A 192 10.80 16.56 5.61
CA PHE A 192 12.09 16.20 5.04
C PHE A 192 11.95 15.70 3.60
N TRP A 193 10.98 14.82 3.36
CA TRP A 193 10.67 14.35 2.01
C TRP A 193 10.24 15.49 1.07
N GLY A 194 9.33 16.34 1.55
CA GLY A 194 8.77 17.45 0.78
C GLY A 194 9.78 18.52 0.42
N VAL A 195 10.76 18.82 1.29
CA VAL A 195 11.74 19.89 1.08
C VAL A 195 13.03 19.35 0.45
N PHE A 196 13.61 18.29 1.00
CA PHE A 196 14.97 17.87 0.66
C PHE A 196 15.02 16.74 -0.38
N VAL A 197 14.15 15.73 -0.27
CA VAL A 197 14.21 14.55 -1.16
C VAL A 197 13.55 14.84 -2.51
N CYS A 198 12.34 15.40 -2.49
CA CYS A 198 11.52 15.62 -3.67
C CYS A 198 11.16 17.10 -3.91
N GLY A 199 11.91 18.06 -3.34
CA GLY A 199 11.61 19.50 -3.37
C GLY A 199 10.95 20.02 -4.66
N ARG A 200 11.68 20.03 -5.77
CA ARG A 200 11.16 20.58 -7.05
C ARG A 200 9.89 19.89 -7.57
N ARG A 201 9.69 18.60 -7.26
CA ARG A 201 8.58 17.81 -7.79
C ARG A 201 7.38 17.75 -6.85
N ALA A 202 7.66 17.79 -5.54
CA ALA A 202 6.68 17.87 -4.48
C ALA A 202 5.95 19.23 -4.48
N TRP A 203 6.60 20.29 -4.96
CA TRP A 203 6.04 21.65 -4.98
C TRP A 203 5.67 22.15 -6.39
N ARG A 204 5.31 21.23 -7.29
CA ARG A 204 4.91 21.58 -8.66
C ARG A 204 3.59 22.35 -8.64
N THR A 205 3.57 23.54 -9.23
CA THR A 205 2.46 24.51 -9.14
C THR A 205 1.25 24.21 -10.02
N ASP A 206 1.04 22.96 -10.47
CA ASP A 206 -0.14 22.55 -11.24
C ASP A 206 -1.46 22.51 -10.41
N GLY A 207 -1.54 23.32 -9.36
CA GLY A 207 -2.66 23.43 -8.43
C GLY A 207 -2.74 22.25 -7.46
N ALA A 208 -3.06 21.07 -7.97
CA ALA A 208 -3.37 19.91 -7.13
C ALA A 208 -2.18 19.44 -6.27
N THR A 209 -0.98 19.36 -6.84
CA THR A 209 0.21 18.84 -6.12
C THR A 209 0.57 19.71 -4.91
N THR A 210 0.71 21.02 -5.13
CA THR A 210 1.02 21.97 -4.06
C THR A 210 -0.08 22.03 -3.02
N MET A 211 -1.37 21.99 -3.42
CA MET A 211 -2.49 21.99 -2.46
C MET A 211 -2.52 20.75 -1.57
N PHE A 212 -2.31 19.55 -2.13
CA PHE A 212 -2.24 18.32 -1.32
C PHE A 212 -1.02 18.34 -0.40
N GLY A 213 0.12 18.85 -0.87
CA GLY A 213 1.32 18.98 -0.05
C GLY A 213 1.18 19.97 1.10
N SER A 214 0.67 21.18 0.82
CA SER A 214 0.41 22.17 1.86
C SER A 214 -0.59 21.64 2.89
N ALA A 215 -1.69 21.01 2.43
CA ALA A 215 -2.69 20.44 3.33
C ALA A 215 -2.10 19.31 4.20
N ALA A 216 -1.31 18.41 3.61
CA ALA A 216 -0.68 17.31 4.35
C ALA A 216 0.32 17.81 5.41
N LEU A 217 1.14 18.83 5.10
CA LEU A 217 2.06 19.43 6.07
C LEU A 217 1.33 20.23 7.15
N THR A 218 0.27 20.95 6.81
CA THR A 218 -0.57 21.64 7.79
C THR A 218 -1.24 20.65 8.75
N LEU A 219 -1.78 19.53 8.24
CA LEU A 219 -2.32 18.50 9.13
C LEU A 219 -1.25 17.85 9.99
N ALA A 220 -0.03 17.64 9.47
CA ALA A 220 1.08 17.10 10.26
C ALA A 220 1.46 18.05 11.39
N LEU A 221 1.56 19.35 11.11
CA LEU A 221 1.83 20.36 12.14
C LEU A 221 0.71 20.40 13.19
N PHE A 222 -0.56 20.43 12.76
CA PHE A 222 -1.69 20.40 13.69
C PHE A 222 -1.70 19.13 14.52
N LYS A 223 -1.40 17.96 13.94
CA LYS A 223 -1.29 16.70 14.67
C LYS A 223 -0.23 16.80 15.76
N THR A 224 0.95 17.35 15.45
CA THR A 224 2.02 17.52 16.43
C THR A 224 1.61 18.45 17.57
N VAL A 225 0.98 19.59 17.25
CA VAL A 225 0.50 20.54 18.26
C VAL A 225 -0.57 19.90 19.15
N VAL A 226 -1.57 19.24 18.56
CA VAL A 226 -2.64 18.53 19.27
C VAL A 226 -2.05 17.47 20.20
N SER A 227 -1.04 16.73 19.76
CA SER A 227 -0.39 15.69 20.56
C SER A 227 0.40 16.24 21.76
N PHE A 228 1.09 17.39 21.59
CA PHE A 228 1.71 18.07 22.73
C PHE A 228 0.68 18.69 23.69
N ILE A 229 -0.43 19.21 23.17
CA ILE A 229 -1.54 19.68 24.00
C ILE A 229 -2.14 18.51 24.78
N HIS A 230 -2.25 17.32 24.19
CA HIS A 230 -2.71 16.12 24.87
C HIS A 230 -1.81 15.77 26.06
N ILE A 231 -0.47 15.80 25.89
CA ILE A 231 0.48 15.65 27.01
C ILE A 231 0.25 16.72 28.09
N ALA A 232 0.06 17.98 27.68
CA ALA A 232 -0.08 19.09 28.63
C ALA A 232 -1.42 19.09 29.38
N TYR A 233 -2.49 18.57 28.75
CA TYR A 233 -3.85 18.53 29.25
C TYR A 233 -4.39 17.10 29.19
N ASP A 234 -3.92 16.28 30.12
CA ASP A 234 -4.21 14.84 30.31
C ASP A 234 -5.70 14.51 30.64
N ARG A 235 -6.61 15.49 30.51
CA ARG A 235 -8.01 15.42 30.96
C ARG A 235 -9.01 15.56 29.81
N ILE A 236 -8.54 15.58 28.56
CA ILE A 236 -9.35 15.95 27.40
C ILE A 236 -9.32 14.83 26.36
N ASP A 237 -10.10 13.77 26.59
CA ASP A 237 -10.14 12.57 25.73
C ASP A 237 -10.49 12.88 24.27
N TRP A 238 -11.29 13.91 23.99
CA TRP A 238 -11.68 14.22 22.62
C TRP A 238 -10.52 14.76 21.76
N ILE A 239 -9.46 15.30 22.38
CA ILE A 239 -8.25 15.73 21.67
C ILE A 239 -7.58 14.53 20.99
N LEU A 240 -7.64 13.36 21.64
CA LEU A 240 -7.12 12.11 21.09
C LEU A 240 -7.84 11.72 19.79
N PHE A 241 -9.17 11.84 19.75
CA PHE A 241 -9.95 11.56 18.53
C PHE A 241 -9.58 12.49 17.37
N ILE A 242 -9.30 13.77 17.67
CA ILE A 242 -8.79 14.70 16.67
C ILE A 242 -7.41 14.25 16.18
N SER A 243 -6.48 13.86 17.07
CA SER A 243 -5.15 13.37 16.67
C SER A 243 -5.23 12.18 15.72
N TRP A 244 -6.11 11.23 16.01
CA TRP A 244 -6.33 10.05 15.17
C TRP A 244 -6.95 10.42 13.82
N ALA A 245 -7.96 11.30 13.82
CA ALA A 245 -8.55 11.81 12.59
C ALA A 245 -7.50 12.50 11.71
N LEU A 246 -6.65 13.35 12.30
CA LEU A 246 -5.56 14.02 11.61
C LEU A 246 -4.57 13.03 11.01
N THR A 247 -4.22 11.95 11.73
CA THR A 247 -3.30 10.90 11.23
C THR A 247 -3.83 10.22 9.96
N ILE A 248 -5.09 9.79 9.98
CA ILE A 248 -5.70 9.06 8.85
C ILE A 248 -5.90 10.01 7.65
N TRP A 249 -6.32 11.25 7.89
CA TRP A 249 -6.43 12.29 6.85
C TRP A 249 -5.09 12.69 6.26
N GLN A 250 -4.07 12.88 7.10
CA GLN A 250 -2.71 13.20 6.67
C GLN A 250 -2.13 12.08 5.80
N SER A 251 -2.39 10.81 6.14
CA SER A 251 -1.99 9.67 5.30
C SER A 251 -2.65 9.72 3.92
N TRP A 252 -3.96 10.01 3.84
CA TRP A 252 -4.67 10.12 2.56
C TRP A 252 -4.19 11.30 1.72
N LEU A 253 -4.09 12.49 2.31
CA LEU A 253 -3.58 13.69 1.61
C LEU A 253 -2.12 13.50 1.18
N GLY A 254 -1.29 12.94 2.05
CA GLY A 254 0.11 12.62 1.76
C GLY A 254 0.23 11.62 0.60
N PHE A 255 -0.62 10.60 0.55
CA PHE A 255 -0.66 9.67 -0.57
C PHE A 255 -0.97 10.40 -1.89
N TRP A 256 -1.98 11.25 -1.93
CA TRP A 256 -2.31 12.01 -3.14
C TRP A 256 -1.27 13.08 -3.49
N TRP A 257 -0.58 13.63 -2.49
CA TRP A 257 0.59 14.47 -2.71
C TRP A 257 1.72 13.69 -3.39
N TRP A 258 2.02 12.48 -2.91
CA TRP A 258 3.00 11.58 -3.53
C TRP A 258 2.62 11.16 -4.97
N VAL A 259 1.34 10.83 -5.20
CA VAL A 259 0.84 10.50 -6.55
C VAL A 259 0.95 11.69 -7.49
N SER A 260 0.52 12.87 -7.05
CA SER A 260 0.52 14.10 -7.86
C SER A 260 1.94 14.65 -8.10
N ALA A 261 2.89 14.37 -7.20
CA ALA A 261 4.32 14.56 -7.44
C ALA A 261 4.88 13.55 -8.47
N GLY A 262 4.08 12.65 -9.05
CA GLY A 262 4.49 11.77 -10.15
C GLY A 262 5.38 10.59 -9.74
N MET A 263 5.57 10.35 -8.44
CA MET A 263 6.43 9.28 -7.92
C MET A 263 5.89 7.88 -8.24
N ALA A 264 4.56 7.72 -8.31
CA ALA A 264 3.95 6.44 -8.69
C ALA A 264 4.36 5.98 -10.11
N ARG A 265 4.45 6.92 -11.06
CA ARG A 265 4.88 6.63 -12.44
C ARG A 265 6.36 6.25 -12.49
N MET A 266 7.18 6.93 -11.69
CA MET A 266 8.61 6.62 -11.58
C MET A 266 8.83 5.20 -11.06
N ARG A 267 8.10 4.81 -10.01
CA ARG A 267 8.20 3.46 -9.44
C ARG A 267 7.88 2.37 -10.45
N LYS A 268 6.81 2.54 -11.25
CA LYS A 268 6.47 1.61 -12.34
C LYS A 268 7.58 1.52 -13.38
N ARG A 269 8.15 2.65 -13.80
CA ARG A 269 9.28 2.68 -14.75
C ARG A 269 10.53 1.98 -14.20
N HIS A 270 10.87 2.18 -12.92
CA HIS A 270 12.01 1.53 -12.29
C HIS A 270 11.80 0.02 -12.18
N LEU A 271 10.60 -0.42 -11.79
CA LEU A 271 10.29 -1.84 -11.73
C LEU A 271 10.39 -2.49 -13.12
N GLN A 272 9.84 -1.85 -14.14
CA GLN A 272 9.90 -2.36 -15.50
C GLN A 272 11.33 -2.44 -16.03
N LYS A 273 12.18 -1.45 -15.73
CA LYS A 273 13.61 -1.50 -16.05
C LYS A 273 14.33 -2.69 -15.41
N ARG A 274 14.01 -3.02 -14.15
CA ARG A 274 14.61 -4.18 -13.47
C ARG A 274 14.19 -5.49 -14.10
N LEU A 275 12.90 -5.65 -14.41
CA LEU A 275 12.39 -6.84 -15.11
C LEU A 275 13.05 -7.00 -16.48
N THR A 276 13.17 -5.92 -17.25
CA THR A 276 13.87 -5.98 -18.56
C THR A 276 15.37 -6.28 -18.42
N GLN A 277 16.02 -5.81 -17.35
CA GLN A 277 17.42 -6.15 -17.09
C GLN A 277 17.57 -7.63 -16.71
N GLU A 278 16.66 -8.15 -15.88
CA GLU A 278 16.66 -9.54 -15.47
C GLU A 278 16.44 -10.48 -16.66
N GLU A 279 15.48 -10.16 -17.54
CA GLU A 279 15.30 -10.86 -18.83
C GLU A 279 16.56 -10.81 -19.70
N GLN A 280 17.22 -9.66 -19.80
CA GLN A 280 18.48 -9.53 -20.55
C GLN A 280 19.61 -10.35 -19.94
N HIS A 281 19.71 -10.42 -18.61
CA HIS A 281 20.70 -11.24 -17.92
C HIS A 281 20.45 -12.73 -18.15
N VAL A 282 19.19 -13.17 -18.10
CA VAL A 282 18.81 -14.57 -18.39
C VAL A 282 19.09 -14.93 -19.85
N ASP A 283 18.74 -14.07 -20.81
CA ASP A 283 19.03 -14.29 -22.24
C ASP A 283 20.55 -14.35 -22.49
N THR A 284 21.31 -13.45 -21.87
CA THR A 284 22.78 -13.45 -21.98
C THR A 284 23.41 -14.71 -21.36
N ALA A 285 22.90 -15.16 -20.21
CA ALA A 285 23.35 -16.39 -19.56
C ALA A 285 23.01 -17.63 -20.41
N SER A 286 21.81 -17.67 -20.98
CA SER A 286 21.35 -18.74 -21.88
C SER A 286 22.23 -18.82 -23.13
N ARG A 287 22.51 -17.69 -23.79
CA ARG A 287 23.42 -17.63 -24.95
C ARG A 287 24.82 -18.13 -24.61
N ARG A 288 25.40 -17.70 -23.49
CA ARG A 288 26.70 -18.19 -23.03
C ARG A 288 26.69 -19.70 -22.80
N TRP A 289 25.63 -20.24 -22.23
CA TRP A 289 25.49 -21.69 -22.03
C TRP A 289 25.42 -22.45 -23.36
N PHE A 290 24.64 -21.95 -24.33
CA PHE A 290 24.60 -22.52 -25.67
C PHE A 290 25.93 -22.41 -26.43
N ASP A 291 26.68 -21.31 -26.26
CA ASP A 291 28.01 -21.14 -26.83
C ASP A 291 29.00 -22.17 -26.26
N VAL A 292 28.93 -22.44 -24.95
CA VAL A 292 29.73 -23.49 -24.28
C VAL A 292 29.39 -24.87 -24.83
N LEU A 293 28.11 -25.19 -25.01
CA LEU A 293 27.67 -26.45 -25.62
C LEU A 293 28.13 -26.58 -27.09
N ALA A 294 28.00 -25.51 -27.87
CA ALA A 294 28.41 -25.48 -29.27
C ALA A 294 29.93 -25.64 -29.41
N PHE A 295 30.71 -25.02 -28.53
CA PHE A 295 32.16 -25.16 -28.47
C PHE A 295 32.57 -26.60 -28.11
N ARG A 296 31.88 -27.24 -27.15
CA ARG A 296 32.12 -28.63 -26.76
C ARG A 296 31.80 -29.61 -27.91
N ARG A 297 30.72 -29.36 -28.67
CA ARG A 297 30.37 -30.15 -29.87
C ARG A 297 31.42 -30.00 -30.99
N LYS A 298 32.01 -28.82 -31.16
CA LYS A 298 33.00 -28.55 -32.21
C LYS A 298 34.39 -29.11 -31.92
N ARG A 299 34.69 -29.44 -30.66
CA ARG A 299 35.98 -29.98 -30.23
C ARG A 299 36.09 -31.51 -30.36
N GLY A 300 35.07 -32.18 -30.91
CA GLY A 300 35.17 -33.60 -31.27
C GLY A 300 35.42 -34.53 -30.08
N THR A 301 34.95 -34.18 -28.88
CA THR A 301 34.82 -35.16 -27.80
C THR A 301 33.56 -35.97 -28.04
N ASP A 302 33.74 -37.27 -28.29
CA ASP A 302 32.69 -38.26 -28.51
C ASP A 302 31.61 -38.21 -27.41
N PRO A 303 30.34 -38.51 -27.75
CA PRO A 303 29.21 -38.47 -26.82
C PRO A 303 29.13 -39.70 -25.89
N GLU A 304 30.27 -40.28 -25.49
CA GLU A 304 30.34 -41.37 -24.51
C GLU A 304 31.16 -40.93 -23.30
N SER A 305 30.53 -40.19 -22.39
CA SER A 305 30.82 -40.12 -20.94
C SER A 305 30.25 -38.82 -20.36
N PHE A 306 28.92 -38.74 -20.29
CA PHE A 306 28.31 -38.02 -19.19
C PHE A 306 27.09 -38.80 -18.75
N VAL A 307 27.33 -39.67 -17.77
CA VAL A 307 26.30 -40.24 -16.92
C VAL A 307 25.54 -39.06 -16.33
N MET A 308 24.28 -38.92 -16.73
CA MET A 308 23.32 -38.17 -15.95
C MET A 308 23.10 -39.01 -14.69
N ASP A 309 23.49 -38.48 -13.53
CA ASP A 309 22.98 -39.01 -12.26
C ASP A 309 21.48 -38.68 -12.21
N GLU A 310 20.71 -39.58 -12.78
CA GLU A 310 19.28 -39.73 -12.53
C GLU A 310 19.16 -40.72 -11.38
N ALA A 311 19.08 -40.19 -10.17
CA ALA A 311 18.71 -40.96 -8.99
C ALA A 311 17.27 -40.60 -8.58
N VAL A 312 16.47 -41.66 -8.54
CA VAL A 312 15.18 -41.81 -7.85
C VAL A 312 13.92 -41.43 -8.64
N LEU A 313 13.56 -42.29 -9.59
CA LEU A 313 12.21 -42.85 -9.64
C LEU A 313 12.32 -44.38 -9.66
N SER A 314 11.90 -45.02 -8.56
CA SER A 314 11.73 -46.48 -8.50
C SER A 314 10.45 -46.89 -9.23
N GLU A 315 10.58 -48.00 -9.96
CA GLU A 315 9.54 -48.82 -10.55
C GLU A 315 8.51 -49.32 -9.52
N GLU A 316 7.26 -49.50 -9.94
CA GLU A 316 6.63 -50.82 -9.88
C GLU A 316 5.37 -50.93 -10.76
N SER A 317 5.42 -51.93 -11.65
CA SER A 317 4.35 -52.91 -11.91
C SER A 317 3.12 -52.53 -12.75
N ALA A 318 3.27 -52.77 -14.06
CA ALA A 318 2.51 -53.71 -14.90
C ALA A 318 0.96 -53.77 -14.84
N GLU A 319 0.30 -53.50 -15.99
CA GLU A 319 -0.49 -54.46 -16.82
C GLU A 319 -1.65 -53.81 -17.63
N THR A 320 -1.52 -53.95 -18.97
CA THR A 320 -2.55 -54.14 -20.04
C THR A 320 -3.69 -53.12 -20.31
N PRO A 321 -4.22 -53.08 -21.57
CA PRO A 321 -4.75 -51.88 -22.22
C PRO A 321 -6.26 -51.94 -22.52
N LEU A 322 -6.93 -50.80 -22.75
CA LEU A 322 -8.15 -50.69 -23.58
C LEU A 322 -8.60 -49.23 -23.80
N SER A 323 -8.72 -48.88 -25.09
CA SER A 323 -9.64 -47.96 -25.82
C SER A 323 -10.16 -46.63 -25.21
N PRO A 324 -10.32 -45.57 -26.05
CA PRO A 324 -10.56 -44.20 -25.61
C PRO A 324 -12.05 -43.93 -25.40
N ARG A 325 -12.38 -43.24 -24.30
CA ARG A 325 -13.72 -42.68 -24.08
C ARG A 325 -13.60 -41.23 -23.63
N GLU A 326 -14.18 -40.35 -24.43
CA GLU A 326 -14.44 -38.95 -24.13
C GLU A 326 -14.96 -38.78 -22.70
N SER A 327 -14.31 -37.91 -21.94
CA SER A 327 -14.97 -37.18 -20.86
C SER A 327 -14.24 -35.86 -20.64
N THR A 328 -14.97 -34.82 -20.99
CA THR A 328 -14.89 -33.45 -20.49
C THR A 328 -14.59 -33.42 -18.99
N VAL A 329 -13.48 -32.81 -18.59
CA VAL A 329 -13.22 -32.45 -17.20
C VAL A 329 -12.95 -30.96 -17.10
N ASP A 330 -13.95 -30.28 -16.57
CA ASP A 330 -13.97 -28.89 -16.17
C ASP A 330 -12.85 -28.56 -15.18
N THR A 331 -11.87 -27.79 -15.63
CA THR A 331 -10.99 -27.08 -14.70
C THR A 331 -11.62 -25.74 -14.35
N SER A 332 -12.60 -25.80 -13.44
CA SER A 332 -13.17 -24.63 -12.78
C SER A 332 -12.13 -24.00 -11.84
N THR A 333 -11.21 -23.21 -12.41
CA THR A 333 -10.49 -22.19 -11.64
C THR A 333 -11.46 -21.04 -11.39
N LEU A 334 -11.97 -20.96 -10.15
CA LEU A 334 -12.82 -19.87 -9.68
C LEU A 334 -12.10 -18.52 -9.84
N TYR A 335 -12.37 -17.83 -10.95
CA TYR A 335 -12.29 -16.38 -11.00
C TYR A 335 -13.43 -15.82 -10.13
N LEU A 336 -13.18 -15.68 -8.83
CA LEU A 336 -14.00 -14.78 -8.01
C LEU A 336 -13.77 -13.36 -8.54
N GLU A 337 -14.70 -12.91 -9.36
CA GLU A 337 -14.91 -11.51 -9.69
C GLU A 337 -14.85 -10.68 -8.39
N PRO A 338 -13.93 -9.71 -8.25
CA PRO A 338 -13.74 -9.00 -6.99
C PRO A 338 -15.05 -8.36 -6.54
N TRP A 339 -15.43 -8.52 -5.27
CA TRP A 339 -16.65 -7.94 -4.70
C TRP A 339 -16.78 -6.42 -4.96
N ILE A 340 -15.66 -5.74 -5.18
CA ILE A 340 -15.56 -4.33 -5.56
C ILE A 340 -16.18 -4.05 -6.93
N VAL A 341 -16.06 -4.97 -7.90
CA VAL A 341 -16.70 -4.88 -9.22
C VAL A 341 -18.21 -5.06 -9.08
N ARG A 342 -18.65 -6.02 -8.25
CA ARG A 342 -20.08 -6.21 -7.94
C ARG A 342 -20.67 -5.00 -7.21
N PHE A 343 -19.96 -4.43 -6.24
CA PHE A 343 -20.38 -3.23 -5.52
C PHE A 343 -20.40 -1.99 -6.43
N GLY A 344 -19.40 -1.85 -7.31
CA GLY A 344 -19.38 -0.82 -8.36
C GLY A 344 -20.56 -0.90 -9.31
N ASN A 345 -20.92 -2.12 -9.74
CA ASN A 345 -22.07 -2.37 -10.63
C ASN A 345 -23.43 -2.14 -9.94
N VAL A 346 -23.49 -2.25 -8.61
CA VAL A 346 -24.70 -1.92 -7.82
C VAL A 346 -24.81 -0.41 -7.62
N LEU A 347 -23.70 0.29 -7.34
CA LEU A 347 -23.65 1.75 -7.24
C LEU A 347 -23.95 2.44 -8.57
N GLU A 348 -23.56 1.85 -9.70
CA GLU A 348 -23.88 2.37 -11.04
C GLU A 348 -25.40 2.39 -11.32
N ARG A 349 -26.18 1.51 -10.68
CA ARG A 349 -27.66 1.50 -10.81
C ARG A 349 -28.35 2.61 -10.03
N TYR A 350 -27.71 3.16 -9.01
CA TYR A 350 -28.27 4.20 -8.13
C TYR A 350 -27.61 5.57 -8.32
N GLN A 351 -26.70 5.72 -9.30
CA GLN A 351 -26.00 6.98 -9.53
C GLN A 351 -26.89 8.04 -10.21
N PRO A 352 -26.89 9.30 -9.72
CA PRO A 352 -27.59 10.41 -10.37
C PRO A 352 -27.11 10.63 -11.81
N SER A 353 -28.01 11.05 -12.70
CA SER A 353 -27.77 11.17 -14.16
C SER A 353 -26.57 12.05 -14.54
N MET A 354 -26.24 13.07 -13.73
CA MET A 354 -25.05 13.90 -13.91
C MET A 354 -23.74 13.14 -13.68
N MET A 355 -23.68 12.27 -12.66
CA MET A 355 -22.50 11.46 -12.39
C MET A 355 -22.30 10.42 -13.48
N ARG A 356 -23.39 9.82 -13.97
CA ARG A 356 -23.36 8.87 -15.09
C ARG A 356 -22.76 9.49 -16.35
N ARG A 357 -23.23 10.68 -16.75
CA ARG A 357 -22.68 11.42 -17.91
C ARG A 357 -21.20 11.75 -17.74
N ARG A 358 -20.76 12.09 -16.53
CA ARG A 358 -19.34 12.36 -16.25
C ARG A 358 -18.50 11.10 -16.32
N MET A 359 -19.01 9.98 -15.81
CA MET A 359 -18.35 8.67 -15.84
C MET A 359 -18.22 8.15 -17.27
N GLU A 360 -19.25 8.34 -18.10
CA GLU A 360 -19.23 8.00 -19.53
C GLU A 360 -18.17 8.80 -20.29
N ARG A 361 -18.07 10.12 -20.04
CA ARG A 361 -17.01 10.96 -20.64
C ARG A 361 -15.62 10.52 -20.19
N LEU A 362 -15.44 10.19 -18.91
CA LEU A 362 -14.17 9.69 -18.38
C LEU A 362 -13.80 8.32 -18.97
N ARG A 363 -14.77 7.39 -19.09
CA ARG A 363 -14.57 6.08 -19.73
C ARG A 363 -14.22 6.22 -21.22
N ALA A 364 -14.90 7.10 -21.95
CA ALA A 364 -14.61 7.39 -23.35
C ALA A 364 -13.19 7.97 -23.53
N ALA A 365 -12.79 8.93 -22.69
CA ALA A 365 -11.44 9.49 -22.70
C ALA A 365 -10.38 8.43 -22.33
N HIS A 366 -10.69 7.53 -21.40
CA HIS A 366 -9.81 6.42 -21.02
C HIS A 366 -9.67 5.39 -22.14
N ALA A 367 -10.75 5.04 -22.83
CA ALA A 367 -10.70 4.13 -23.98
C ALA A 367 -9.84 4.71 -25.11
N GLN A 368 -10.00 6.00 -25.40
CA GLN A 368 -9.16 6.71 -26.38
C GLN A 368 -7.68 6.77 -25.96
N ALA A 369 -7.41 7.03 -24.68
CA ALA A 369 -6.04 7.05 -24.16
C ALA A 369 -5.38 5.66 -24.16
N ALA A 370 -6.15 4.61 -23.84
CA ALA A 370 -5.68 3.23 -23.88
C ALA A 370 -5.40 2.77 -25.32
N GLU A 371 -6.24 3.17 -26.27
CA GLU A 371 -6.01 2.90 -27.69
C GLU A 371 -4.76 3.64 -28.22
N HIS A 372 -4.55 4.89 -27.81
CA HIS A 372 -3.32 5.62 -28.12
C HIS A 372 -2.06 4.92 -27.57
N ALA A 373 -2.11 4.48 -26.30
CA ALA A 373 -1.00 3.75 -25.69
C ALA A 373 -0.76 2.39 -26.36
N ALA A 374 -1.82 1.69 -26.76
CA ALA A 374 -1.71 0.43 -27.51
C ALA A 374 -1.10 0.64 -28.90
N ARG A 375 -1.46 1.72 -29.60
CA ARG A 375 -0.84 2.09 -30.88
C ARG A 375 0.63 2.45 -30.72
N GLU A 376 1.02 3.19 -29.68
CA GLU A 376 2.42 3.49 -29.39
C GLU A 376 3.22 2.21 -29.09
N GLN A 377 2.65 1.27 -28.34
CA GLN A 377 3.26 -0.03 -28.07
C GLN A 377 3.38 -0.86 -29.35
N ALA A 378 2.34 -0.92 -30.18
CA ALA A 378 2.37 -1.65 -31.45
C ALA A 378 3.45 -1.11 -32.40
N LEU A 379 3.63 0.22 -32.45
CA LEU A 379 4.71 0.85 -33.21
C LEU A 379 6.10 0.50 -32.65
N ALA A 380 6.26 0.48 -31.33
CA ALA A 380 7.51 0.06 -30.69
C ALA A 380 7.82 -1.42 -30.98
N TYR A 381 6.81 -2.31 -30.90
CA TYR A 381 6.95 -3.72 -31.27
C TYR A 381 7.32 -3.91 -32.74
N ALA A 382 6.69 -3.17 -33.66
CA ALA A 382 7.00 -3.21 -35.08
C ALA A 382 8.45 -2.78 -35.37
N GLN A 383 8.96 -1.76 -34.68
CA GLN A 383 10.36 -1.32 -34.79
C GLN A 383 11.35 -2.39 -34.30
N VAL A 384 11.04 -3.05 -33.18
CA VAL A 384 11.86 -4.15 -32.64
C VAL A 384 11.87 -5.35 -33.60
N GLN A 385 10.72 -5.71 -34.16
CA GLN A 385 10.58 -6.81 -35.11
C GLN A 385 11.34 -6.54 -36.42
N HIS A 386 11.26 -5.33 -36.96
CA HIS A 386 12.04 -4.91 -38.13
C HIS A 386 13.55 -4.98 -37.86
N ARG A 387 13.99 -4.58 -36.65
CA ARG A 387 15.40 -4.66 -36.24
C ARG A 387 15.88 -6.11 -36.15
N MET A 388 15.07 -7.01 -35.59
CA MET A 388 15.40 -8.45 -35.52
C MET A 388 15.52 -9.10 -36.90
N GLN A 389 14.62 -8.76 -37.84
CA GLN A 389 14.70 -9.26 -39.21
C GLN A 389 15.96 -8.78 -39.94
N PHE A 390 16.39 -7.54 -39.69
CA PHE A 390 17.62 -6.99 -40.26
C PHE A 390 18.87 -7.71 -39.73
N PHE A 391 18.91 -7.99 -38.42
CA PHE A 391 19.99 -8.78 -37.82
C PHE A 391 20.03 -10.22 -38.34
N SER A 392 18.86 -10.87 -38.50
CA SER A 392 18.77 -12.22 -39.06
C SER A 392 19.29 -12.29 -40.49
N LYS A 393 18.89 -11.36 -41.38
CA LYS A 393 19.38 -11.30 -42.77
C LYS A 393 20.89 -11.08 -42.86
N ASN A 394 21.44 -10.17 -42.04
CA ASN A 394 22.89 -9.94 -42.00
C ASN A 394 23.67 -11.16 -41.50
N HIS A 395 23.13 -11.89 -40.53
CA HIS A 395 23.75 -13.10 -40.01
C HIS A 395 23.77 -14.24 -41.05
N VAL A 396 22.67 -14.43 -41.78
CA VAL A 396 22.59 -15.40 -42.89
C VAL A 396 23.56 -15.04 -44.01
N LEU A 397 23.69 -13.75 -44.34
CA LEU A 397 24.63 -13.29 -45.37
C LEU A 397 26.10 -13.51 -44.98
N GLN A 398 26.44 -13.29 -43.71
CA GLN A 398 27.78 -13.59 -43.20
C GLN A 398 28.06 -15.10 -43.19
N LEU A 399 27.08 -15.92 -42.81
CA LEU A 399 27.22 -17.38 -42.82
C LEU A 399 27.49 -17.91 -44.23
N ASN A 400 26.76 -17.40 -45.24
CA ASN A 400 26.96 -17.79 -46.64
C ASN A 400 28.34 -17.37 -47.17
N LYS A 401 28.82 -16.16 -46.84
CA LYS A 401 30.18 -15.72 -47.21
C LYS A 401 31.26 -16.59 -46.56
N LEU A 402 31.04 -17.04 -45.32
CA LEU A 402 31.96 -17.90 -44.59
C LEU A 402 31.99 -19.31 -45.18
N MET A 403 30.83 -19.85 -45.58
CA MET A 403 30.76 -21.13 -46.30
C MET A 403 31.41 -21.08 -47.68
N GLN A 404 31.26 -19.98 -48.44
CA GLN A 404 31.96 -19.80 -49.72
C GLN A 404 33.49 -19.82 -49.55
N ARG A 405 34.03 -19.09 -48.56
CA ARG A 405 35.47 -19.10 -48.28
C ARG A 405 35.99 -20.48 -47.88
N MET A 406 35.21 -21.25 -47.12
CA MET A 406 35.58 -22.64 -46.79
C MET A 406 35.55 -23.55 -48.01
N ALA A 407 34.63 -23.34 -48.95
CA ALA A 407 34.57 -24.10 -50.19
C ALA A 407 35.73 -23.78 -51.13
N GLU A 408 36.15 -22.51 -51.20
CA GLU A 408 37.30 -22.04 -51.99
C GLU A 408 38.61 -22.59 -51.43
N GLY A 409 38.85 -22.49 -50.11
CA GLY A 409 40.06 -23.03 -49.48
C GLY A 409 40.19 -24.56 -49.65
N LYS A 410 39.08 -25.30 -49.67
CA LYS A 410 39.06 -26.76 -49.92
C LYS A 410 39.27 -27.13 -51.39
N ARG A 411 39.19 -26.16 -52.30
CA ARG A 411 39.45 -26.31 -53.74
C ARG A 411 40.93 -26.03 -54.03
N GLU A 412 41.49 -25.00 -53.39
CA GLU A 412 42.93 -24.69 -53.45
C GLU A 412 43.78 -25.80 -52.84
N SER A 413 43.38 -26.36 -51.69
CA SER A 413 44.10 -27.49 -51.07
C SER A 413 44.14 -28.74 -51.96
N ARG A 414 43.08 -28.99 -52.76
CA ARG A 414 43.02 -30.11 -53.71
C ARG A 414 43.81 -29.88 -55.00
N LEU A 415 44.07 -28.62 -55.35
CA LEU A 415 44.92 -28.27 -56.49
C LEU A 415 46.40 -28.36 -56.13
N GLN A 416 46.76 -28.00 -54.88
CA GLN A 416 48.12 -28.12 -54.37
C GLN A 416 48.59 -29.58 -54.22
N ASP A 417 47.72 -30.50 -53.78
CA ASP A 417 47.99 -31.95 -53.73
C ASP A 417 48.17 -32.59 -55.12
N ARG A 418 47.68 -31.93 -56.19
CA ARG A 418 47.78 -32.45 -57.56
C ARG A 418 49.05 -32.01 -58.28
N THR A 419 49.69 -30.93 -57.83
CA THR A 419 50.93 -30.40 -58.41
C THR A 419 52.21 -30.94 -57.75
N SER A 420 52.10 -31.76 -56.70
CA SER A 420 53.24 -32.37 -56.00
C SER A 420 53.61 -33.77 -56.50
N TYR A 421 53.01 -34.23 -57.62
CA TYR A 421 53.24 -35.54 -58.23
C TYR A 421 53.59 -35.48 -59.74
N GLU A 422 54.09 -34.32 -60.20
CA GLU A 422 54.89 -34.19 -61.43
C GLU A 422 56.26 -33.60 -61.04
#